data_AF-A0A967NX17-F1
#
_entry.id   AF-A0A967NX17-F1
#
_cell.length_a   1.000
_cell.length_b   1.000
_cell.length_c   1.000
_cell.angle_alpha   90.00
_cell.angle_beta   90.00
_cell.angle_gamma   90.00
#
_symmetry.space_group_name_H-M   'P 1'
#
loop_
_entity.id
_entity.type
_entity.pdbx_description
1 polymer ?
#
loop_
_entity_poly.entity_id
_entity_poly.type
_entity_poly.pdbx_seq_one_letter_code
_entity_poly.pdbx_strand_id
1 'polypeptide(L)'
;VDIAGPGFINFTLSPTCWYEVLDEIMQQGAEYGRSEFGKGQKVQIEFVSANPTGPLHIGHGRGAAVGDAVAAILQAAGFDVQR
;
A
#
# COMPACT_ATOMS: atom_id res chain seq x y z
N VAL A 1 -5.47 -15.78 -25.83
CA VAL A 1 -4.30 -14.89 -26.04
C VAL A 1 -4.42 -14.44 -27.45
N ASP A 2 -4.65 -13.15 -27.63
CA ASP A 2 -5.02 -12.60 -28.92
C ASP A 2 -3.93 -11.62 -29.34
N ILE A 3 -3.48 -11.74 -30.58
CA ILE A 3 -2.61 -10.75 -31.20
C ILE A 3 -3.52 -9.59 -31.56
N ALA A 4 -3.48 -8.51 -30.78
CA ALA A 4 -4.10 -7.25 -31.17
C ALA A 4 -3.29 -6.62 -32.32
N GLY A 5 -3.69 -5.46 -32.83
CA GLY A 5 -2.99 -4.78 -33.92
C GLY A 5 -1.45 -4.70 -33.71
N PRO A 6 -0.69 -4.32 -34.75
CA PRO A 6 0.77 -4.51 -34.79
C PRO A 6 1.48 -4.07 -33.50
N GLY A 7 2.20 -5.00 -32.85
CA GLY A 7 3.03 -4.72 -31.67
C GLY A 7 2.40 -5.08 -30.31
N PHE A 8 1.19 -5.63 -30.26
CA PHE A 8 0.52 -5.97 -29.01
C PHE A 8 0.17 -7.46 -28.88
N ILE A 9 0.34 -7.98 -27.67
CA ILE A 9 -0.16 -9.30 -27.25
C ILE A 9 -1.06 -9.07 -26.04
N ASN A 10 -2.34 -9.38 -26.17
CA ASN A 10 -3.31 -9.24 -25.10
C ASN A 10 -3.56 -10.58 -24.42
N PHE A 11 -3.58 -10.57 -23.10
CA PHE A 11 -3.96 -11.70 -22.26
C PHE A 11 -5.33 -11.43 -21.64
N THR A 12 -6.20 -12.44 -21.71
CA THR A 12 -7.46 -12.46 -20.98
C THR A 12 -7.41 -13.64 -20.04
N LEU A 13 -7.55 -13.38 -18.75
CA LEU A 13 -7.61 -14.43 -17.74
C LEU A 13 -8.99 -15.09 -17.77
N SER A 14 -9.03 -16.41 -17.57
CA SER A 14 -10.28 -17.12 -17.32
C SER A 14 -10.94 -16.53 -16.06
N PRO A 15 -12.27 -16.32 -16.03
CA PRO A 15 -12.97 -15.88 -14.83
C PRO A 15 -12.70 -16.77 -13.61
N THR A 16 -12.42 -18.06 -13.82
CA THR A 16 -12.11 -19.01 -12.73
C THR A 16 -10.80 -18.68 -12.00
N CYS A 17 -9.89 -17.93 -12.63
CA CYS A 17 -8.64 -17.48 -12.01
C CYS A 17 -8.89 -16.62 -10.77
N TRP A 18 -10.04 -15.94 -10.70
CA TRP A 18 -10.36 -15.06 -9.58
C TRP A 18 -10.87 -15.82 -8.35
N TYR A 19 -11.37 -17.06 -8.51
CA TYR A 19 -11.97 -17.81 -7.40
C TYR A 19 -10.93 -18.23 -6.36
N GLU A 20 -9.75 -18.64 -6.80
CA GLU A 20 -8.63 -18.98 -5.89
C GLU A 20 -8.20 -17.77 -5.05
N VAL A 21 -8.26 -16.56 -5.62
CA VAL A 21 -7.96 -15.31 -4.90
C VAL A 21 -8.99 -15.04 -3.80
N LEU A 22 -10.26 -15.40 -4.00
CA LEU A 22 -11.28 -15.24 -2.96
C LEU A 22 -11.01 -16.14 -1.76
N ASP A 23 -10.61 -17.40 -2.00
CA ASP A 23 -10.22 -18.32 -0.93
C ASP A 23 -9.00 -17.80 -0.17
N GLU A 24 -8.00 -17.25 -0.89
CA GLU A 24 -6.82 -16.62 -0.30
C GLU A 24 -7.18 -15.42 0.58
N ILE A 25 -8.06 -14.52 0.09
CA ILE A 25 -8.57 -13.38 0.86
C ILE A 25 -9.27 -13.86 2.13
N MET A 26 -10.11 -14.88 2.04
CA MET A 26 -10.84 -15.42 3.19
C MET A 26 -9.90 -16.08 4.21
N GLN A 27 -8.85 -16.76 3.74
CA GLN A 27 -7.88 -17.42 4.60
C GLN A 27 -6.96 -16.41 5.31
N GLN A 28 -6.51 -15.36 4.61
CA GLN A 28 -5.61 -14.35 5.16
C GLN A 28 -6.34 -13.27 5.97
N GLY A 29 -7.62 -13.02 5.67
CA GLY A 29 -8.46 -12.07 6.40
C GLY A 29 -7.88 -10.66 6.41
N ALA A 30 -7.69 -10.08 7.61
CA ALA A 30 -7.13 -8.74 7.79
C ALA A 30 -5.65 -8.63 7.35
N GLU A 31 -4.97 -9.77 7.19
CA GLU A 31 -3.58 -9.82 6.76
C GLU A 31 -3.45 -9.94 5.23
N TYR A 32 -4.57 -10.06 4.50
CA TYR A 32 -4.52 -10.11 3.04
C TYR A 32 -3.89 -8.85 2.45
N GLY A 33 -2.99 -9.04 1.49
CA GLY A 33 -2.25 -7.96 0.84
C GLY A 33 -1.05 -7.43 1.64
N ARG A 34 -0.76 -8.00 2.82
CA ARG A 34 0.50 -7.75 3.52
C ARG A 34 1.63 -8.57 2.89
N SER A 35 2.87 -8.10 3.06
CA SER A 35 4.05 -8.82 2.58
C SER A 35 5.24 -8.66 3.51
N GLU A 36 6.24 -9.52 3.35
CA GLU A 36 7.51 -9.48 4.08
C GLU A 36 8.61 -8.79 3.25
N PHE A 37 8.25 -8.00 2.23
CA PHE A 37 9.20 -7.39 1.30
C PHE A 37 10.26 -6.53 2.02
N GLY A 38 9.84 -5.73 3.00
CA GLY A 38 10.69 -4.85 3.79
C GLY A 38 11.25 -5.50 5.07
N LYS A 39 11.10 -6.81 5.26
CA LYS A 39 11.45 -7.47 6.53
C LYS A 39 12.88 -7.18 6.95
N GLY A 40 13.04 -6.69 8.19
CA GLY A 40 14.34 -6.36 8.77
C GLY A 40 14.88 -4.98 8.37
N GLN A 41 14.17 -4.23 7.53
CA GLN A 41 14.53 -2.86 7.19
C GLN A 41 13.78 -1.87 8.09
N LYS A 42 14.52 -0.92 8.65
CA LYS A 42 13.98 0.17 9.48
C LYS A 42 13.80 1.42 8.63
N VAL A 43 12.66 2.08 8.79
CA VAL A 43 12.34 3.34 8.09
C VAL A 43 11.72 4.33 9.05
N GLN A 44 12.09 5.60 8.91
CA GLN A 44 11.48 6.71 9.64
C GLN A 44 10.64 7.54 8.67
N ILE A 45 9.38 7.78 9.03
CA ILE A 45 8.45 8.61 8.29
C ILE A 45 8.15 9.84 9.12
N GLU A 46 8.86 10.94 8.86
CA GLU A 46 8.61 12.23 9.50
C GLU A 46 7.51 12.99 8.74
N PHE A 47 6.50 13.48 9.45
CA PHE A 47 5.41 14.25 8.86
C PHE A 47 4.78 15.24 9.85
N VAL A 48 3.89 16.11 9.35
CA VAL A 48 3.40 17.34 10.00
C VAL A 48 4.48 18.41 10.17
N SER A 49 5.57 18.12 10.88
CA SER A 49 6.74 19.00 11.15
C SER A 49 6.40 20.49 11.28
N ALA A 50 5.28 20.79 11.94
CA ALA A 50 4.73 22.13 12.03
C ALA A 50 5.43 22.90 13.16
N ASN A 51 5.82 24.15 12.89
CA ASN A 51 6.37 25.01 13.92
C ASN A 51 5.32 25.25 15.02
N PRO A 52 5.67 25.16 16.31
CA PRO A 52 4.74 25.30 17.43
C PRO A 52 4.37 26.77 17.72
N THR A 53 4.25 27.58 16.67
CA THR A 53 4.00 29.03 16.75
C THR A 53 2.52 29.40 16.54
N GLY A 54 1.65 28.41 16.32
CA GLY A 54 0.22 28.65 16.08
C GLY A 54 -0.59 27.35 15.98
N PRO A 55 -1.92 27.46 15.82
CA PRO A 55 -2.80 26.31 15.68
C PRO A 55 -2.54 25.55 14.38
N LEU A 56 -2.78 24.24 14.39
CA LEU A 56 -2.81 23.45 13.17
C LEU A 56 -4.00 23.85 12.29
N HIS A 57 -3.86 23.67 10.99
CA HIS A 57 -4.90 23.97 10.00
C HIS A 57 -4.97 22.84 8.97
N ILE A 58 -5.91 22.91 8.04
CA ILE A 58 -6.18 21.84 7.08
C ILE A 58 -4.96 21.44 6.23
N GLY A 59 -4.02 22.36 6.00
CA GLY A 59 -2.76 22.09 5.32
C GLY A 59 -1.88 21.11 6.11
N HIS A 60 -1.74 21.32 7.43
CA HIS A 60 -1.08 20.37 8.32
C HIS A 60 -1.83 19.03 8.37
N GLY A 61 -3.16 19.06 8.42
CA GLY A 61 -4.00 17.86 8.41
C GLY A 61 -3.78 16.99 7.17
N ARG A 62 -3.62 17.61 5.99
CA ARG A 62 -3.24 16.88 4.77
C ARG A 62 -1.88 16.20 4.91
N GLY A 63 -0.88 16.91 5.44
CA GLY A 63 0.44 16.33 5.71
C GLY A 63 0.38 15.16 6.69
N ALA A 64 -0.45 15.27 7.73
CA ALA A 64 -0.73 14.20 8.69
C ALA A 64 -1.30 12.95 8.02
N ALA A 65 -2.37 13.11 7.24
CA ALA A 65 -3.05 12.00 6.59
C ALA A 65 -2.14 11.28 5.56
N VAL A 66 -1.37 12.04 4.79
CA VAL A 66 -0.45 11.45 3.80
C VAL A 66 0.69 10.70 4.49
N GLY A 67 1.32 11.31 5.51
CA GLY A 67 2.41 10.68 6.25
C GLY A 67 1.98 9.38 6.94
N ASP A 68 0.83 9.40 7.60
CA ASP A 68 0.31 8.20 8.25
C ASP A 68 -0.09 7.10 7.25
N ALA A 69 -0.68 7.46 6.11
CA ALA A 69 -0.99 6.49 5.05
C ALA A 69 0.26 5.82 4.47
N VAL A 70 1.33 6.59 4.24
CA VAL A 70 2.63 6.04 3.79
C VAL A 70 3.22 5.11 4.85
N ALA A 71 3.20 5.51 6.12
CA ALA A 71 3.67 4.69 7.22
C ALA A 71 2.87 3.37 7.33
N ALA A 72 1.55 3.42 7.17
CA ALA A 72 0.69 2.24 7.18
C ALA A 72 0.99 1.27 6.01
N ILE A 73 1.20 1.79 4.80
CA ILE A 73 1.55 0.98 3.62
C ILE A 73 2.91 0.29 3.82
N LEU A 74 3.93 1.02 4.29
CA LEU A 74 5.25 0.44 4.54
C LEU A 74 5.20 -0.61 5.66
N GLN A 75 4.40 -0.37 6.70
CA GLN A 75 4.19 -1.36 7.75
C GLN A 75 3.43 -2.61 7.24
N ALA A 76 2.50 -2.46 6.29
CA ALA A 76 1.86 -3.58 5.60
C ALA A 76 2.82 -4.34 4.67
N ALA A 77 3.84 -3.66 4.12
CA ALA A 77 4.91 -4.25 3.33
C ALA A 77 6.06 -4.86 4.16
N GLY A 78 5.93 -4.91 5.49
CA GLY A 78 6.86 -5.62 6.38
C GLY A 78 8.03 -4.78 6.91
N PHE A 79 8.04 -3.47 6.70
CA PHE A 79 9.06 -2.57 7.26
C PHE A 79 8.84 -2.32 8.76
N ASP A 80 9.93 -2.11 9.50
CA ASP A 80 9.93 -1.59 10.88
C ASP A 80 9.83 -0.06 10.82
N VAL A 81 8.60 0.46 10.95
CA VAL A 81 8.27 1.87 10.72
C VAL A 81 8.27 2.66 12.03
N GLN A 82 9.08 3.70 12.09
CA GLN A 82 8.99 4.78 13.07
C GLN A 82 8.23 5.98 12.46
N ARG A 83 7.26 6.52 13.20
CA ARG A 83 6.52 7.75 12.86
C ARG A 83 7.05 8.94 13.66
#